data_AF-A0A1H0FQK0-F1
#
_entry.id   AF-A0A1H0FQK0-F1
#
_cell.length_a   1.000
_cell.length_b   1.000
_cell.length_c   1.000
_cell.angle_alpha   90.00
_cell.angle_beta   90.00
_cell.angle_gamma   90.00
#
_symmetry.space_group_name_H-M   'P 1'
#
loop_
_entity.id
_entity.type
_entity.pdbx_description
1 polymer ?
#
loop_
_entity_poly.entity_id
_entity_poly.type
_entity_poly.pdbx_seq_one_letter_code
_entity_poly.pdbx_strand_id
1 'polypeptide(L)'
;MADMLATTMANQVMIAREAMVLRPRRADRDGSTDLWPVFGLIVDDQDLTRTRQGRDLLAHLNGQSAVTLLDGTCVLSVLSEDGPVLGVTVSATTPLALSIGVVLPARSLRAELGMLADGPTIGITTLSRAQRLRGGVDTKTALSLIVLARSEPLPCLTSLAEAS
;
A
#
# COMPACT_ATOMS: atom_id res chain seq x y z
N MET A 1 12.79 8.36 -21.65
CA MET A 1 12.52 8.79 -20.25
C MET A 1 11.97 7.66 -19.38
N ALA A 2 11.20 6.70 -19.91
CA ALA A 2 10.72 5.52 -19.15
C ALA A 2 11.86 4.60 -18.64
N ASP A 3 12.97 4.50 -19.37
CA ASP A 3 14.12 3.66 -19.00
C ASP A 3 14.86 4.08 -17.72
N MET A 4 14.79 5.37 -17.38
CA MET A 4 15.53 5.89 -16.23
C MET A 4 14.82 5.53 -14.91
N LEU A 5 13.50 5.36 -14.93
CA LEU A 5 12.72 4.86 -13.79
C LEU A 5 12.87 3.34 -13.62
N ALA A 6 12.95 2.58 -14.73
CA ALA A 6 13.16 1.14 -14.71
C ALA A 6 14.52 0.75 -14.09
N THR A 7 15.56 1.55 -14.34
CA THR A 7 16.92 1.26 -13.87
C THR A 7 17.12 1.52 -12.37
N THR A 8 16.34 2.42 -11.76
CA THR A 8 16.39 2.65 -10.30
C THR A 8 15.50 1.68 -9.51
N MET A 9 14.46 1.11 -10.13
CA MET A 9 13.57 0.14 -9.48
C MET A 9 14.14 -1.28 -9.40
N ALA A 10 15.18 -1.61 -10.19
CA ALA A 10 15.66 -2.99 -10.37
C ALA A 10 16.22 -3.67 -9.10
N ASN A 11 16.40 -2.96 -7.98
CA ASN A 11 17.03 -3.52 -6.77
C ASN A 11 16.17 -3.49 -5.49
N GLN A 12 14.92 -3.00 -5.53
CA GLN A 12 14.12 -2.80 -4.30
C GLN A 12 12.62 -3.07 -4.48
N VAL A 13 12.30 -4.11 -5.25
CA VAL A 13 10.92 -4.58 -5.39
C VAL A 13 10.64 -5.67 -4.34
N MET A 14 9.58 -5.47 -3.56
CA MET A 14 9.03 -6.44 -2.63
C MET A 14 7.76 -7.05 -3.21
N ILE A 15 7.43 -8.26 -2.79
CA ILE A 15 6.20 -8.93 -3.21
C ILE A 15 5.22 -8.85 -2.04
N ALA A 16 4.05 -8.25 -2.25
CA ALA A 16 2.98 -8.34 -1.27
C ALA A 16 2.45 -9.77 -1.27
N ARG A 17 2.40 -10.36 -0.08
CA ARG A 17 1.83 -11.69 0.14
C ARG A 17 0.32 -11.68 -0.05
N GLU A 18 -0.31 -10.60 0.40
CA GLU A 18 -1.75 -10.39 0.32
C GLU A 18 -2.06 -8.89 0.35
N ALA A 19 -3.30 -8.56 -0.01
CA ALA A 19 -3.84 -7.23 0.14
C ALA A 19 -5.15 -7.31 0.92
N MET A 20 -5.41 -6.32 1.74
CA MET A 20 -6.66 -6.19 2.49
C MET A 20 -7.25 -4.79 2.32
N VAL A 21 -8.57 -4.70 2.36
CA VAL A 21 -9.27 -3.41 2.38
C VAL A 21 -9.74 -3.14 3.80
N LEU A 22 -9.24 -2.05 4.37
CA LEU A 22 -9.63 -1.58 5.69
C LEU A 22 -10.71 -0.52 5.53
N ARG A 23 -11.79 -0.70 6.28
CA ARG A 23 -12.93 0.21 6.32
C ARG A 23 -13.27 0.52 7.77
N PRO A 24 -13.55 1.79 8.12
CA PRO A 24 -13.96 2.15 9.46
C PRO A 24 -15.36 1.57 9.73
N ARG A 25 -15.61 1.14 10.97
CA ARG A 25 -16.98 0.78 11.39
C ARG A 25 -17.85 2.03 11.34
N ARG A 26 -19.17 1.85 11.14
CA ARG A 26 -20.12 2.97 11.08
C ARG A 26 -20.06 3.87 12.32
N ALA A 27 -19.80 3.29 13.49
CA ALA A 27 -19.70 4.00 14.76
C ALA A 27 -18.40 4.81 14.94
N ASP A 28 -17.35 4.49 14.16
CA ASP A 28 -16.00 5.08 14.32
C ASP A 28 -15.69 6.09 13.21
N ARG A 29 -16.71 6.58 12.48
CA ARG A 29 -16.58 7.60 11.44
C ARG A 29 -16.41 9.00 12.05
N ASP A 30 -15.32 9.22 12.76
CA ASP A 30 -14.93 10.55 13.21
C ASP A 30 -13.87 11.12 12.27
N GLY A 31 -14.23 12.19 11.52
CA GLY A 31 -13.35 13.20 10.91
C GLY A 31 -12.27 12.81 9.88
N SER A 32 -11.69 11.61 9.95
CA SER A 32 -10.62 11.15 9.05
C SER A 32 -11.16 10.50 7.77
N THR A 33 -12.34 10.93 7.31
CA THR A 33 -13.08 10.31 6.20
C THR A 33 -12.27 10.18 4.93
N ASP A 34 -11.33 11.09 4.69
CA ASP A 34 -10.60 11.21 3.43
C ASP A 34 -9.47 10.17 3.28
N LEU A 35 -9.18 9.37 4.31
CA LEU A 35 -8.20 8.28 4.24
C LEU A 35 -8.85 6.94 3.91
N TRP A 36 -10.18 6.82 4.06
CA TRP A 36 -10.88 5.55 3.98
C TRP A 36 -11.60 5.41 2.63
N PRO A 37 -11.58 4.23 1.98
CA PRO A 37 -10.94 2.99 2.41
C PRO A 37 -9.41 3.01 2.27
N VAL A 38 -8.72 2.26 3.14
CA VAL A 38 -7.27 2.04 3.05
C VAL A 38 -7.01 0.67 2.42
N PHE A 39 -6.20 0.63 1.38
CA PHE A 39 -5.75 -0.58 0.72
C PHE A 39 -4.41 -1.04 1.30
N GLY A 40 -4.47 -1.94 2.28
CA GLY A 40 -3.31 -2.46 2.98
C GLY A 40 -2.59 -3.53 2.18
N LEU A 41 -1.38 -3.24 1.74
CA LEU A 41 -0.41 -4.17 1.17
C LEU A 41 0.39 -4.82 2.29
N ILE A 42 0.42 -6.15 2.28
CA ILE A 42 1.02 -6.93 3.35
C ILE A 42 2.27 -7.60 2.82
N VAL A 43 3.40 -7.13 3.31
CA VAL A 43 4.73 -7.65 2.98
C VAL A 43 5.25 -8.54 4.11
N ASP A 44 6.04 -9.54 3.75
CA ASP A 44 6.68 -10.39 4.76
C ASP A 44 7.81 -9.61 5.45
N ASP A 45 7.96 -9.83 6.76
CA ASP A 45 9.05 -9.24 7.54
C ASP A 45 10.40 -9.65 6.94
N GLN A 46 10.50 -10.89 6.44
CA GLN A 46 11.71 -11.37 5.77
C GLN A 46 12.02 -10.59 4.49
N ASP A 47 11.02 -10.26 3.67
CA ASP A 47 11.22 -9.52 2.43
C ASP A 47 11.67 -8.08 2.70
N LEU A 48 11.10 -7.44 3.74
CA LEU A 48 11.53 -6.12 4.20
C LEU A 48 13.00 -6.11 4.62
N THR A 49 13.49 -7.17 5.29
CA THR A 49 14.87 -7.20 5.78
C THR A 49 15.93 -7.32 4.67
N ARG A 50 15.54 -7.72 3.46
CA ARG A 50 16.44 -7.92 2.30
C ARG A 50 16.91 -6.61 1.69
N THR A 51 16.19 -5.50 1.91
CA THR A 51 16.54 -4.19 1.36
C THR A 51 16.80 -3.18 2.48
N ARG A 52 17.63 -2.17 2.21
CA ARG A 52 17.86 -1.08 3.17
C ARG A 52 16.54 -0.37 3.49
N GLN A 53 15.80 0.01 2.44
CA GLN A 53 14.53 0.74 2.57
C GLN A 53 13.46 -0.07 3.30
N GLY A 54 13.40 -1.39 3.08
CA GLY A 54 12.50 -2.26 3.81
C GLY A 54 12.86 -2.39 5.30
N ARG A 55 14.15 -2.41 5.65
CA ARG A 55 14.60 -2.36 7.05
C ARG A 55 14.24 -1.03 7.71
N ASP A 56 14.41 0.09 7.00
CA ASP A 56 14.08 1.42 7.50
C ASP A 56 12.55 1.52 7.74
N LEU A 57 11.73 1.00 6.82
CA LEU A 57 10.28 0.89 6.99
C LEU A 57 9.91 -0.01 8.18
N LEU A 58 10.55 -1.17 8.33
CA LEU A 58 10.29 -2.10 9.44
C LEU A 58 10.64 -1.47 10.80
N ALA A 59 11.79 -0.79 10.89
CA ALA A 59 12.21 -0.07 12.08
C ALA A 59 11.23 1.05 12.42
N HIS A 60 10.77 1.80 11.41
CA HIS A 60 9.78 2.85 11.58
C HIS A 60 8.45 2.30 12.09
N LEU A 61 7.93 1.24 11.46
CA LEU A 61 6.72 0.54 11.90
C LEU A 61 6.85 -0.04 13.33
N ASN A 62 8.07 -0.43 13.76
CA ASN A 62 8.32 -0.94 15.12
C ASN A 62 8.36 0.19 16.16
N GLY A 63 8.82 1.38 15.78
CA GLY A 63 8.94 2.54 16.68
C GLY A 63 7.69 3.41 16.79
N GLN A 64 6.62 3.12 16.04
CA GLN A 64 5.45 3.98 15.95
C GLN A 64 4.43 3.81 17.09
N SER A 65 3.87 4.94 17.50
CA SER A 65 2.73 5.05 18.42
C SER A 65 1.55 5.86 17.85
N ALA A 66 1.69 6.39 16.62
CA ALA A 66 0.71 7.28 15.99
C ALA A 66 0.59 7.01 14.48
N VAL A 67 -0.50 7.53 13.90
CA VAL A 67 -0.80 7.47 12.46
C VAL A 67 0.33 8.12 11.66
N THR A 68 0.76 7.46 10.60
CA THR A 68 1.75 8.02 9.69
C THR A 68 1.26 8.05 8.26
N LEU A 69 1.04 9.28 7.78
CA LEU A 69 0.87 9.59 6.38
C LEU A 69 2.22 10.03 5.83
N LEU A 70 2.68 9.37 4.77
CA LEU A 70 3.86 9.74 4.04
C LEU A 70 3.57 10.97 3.19
N ASP A 71 4.46 11.95 3.28
CA ASP A 71 4.54 13.06 2.33
C ASP A 71 5.44 12.65 1.17
N GLY A 72 4.80 12.35 0.04
CA GLY A 72 5.45 11.69 -1.08
C GLY A 72 4.50 11.36 -2.23
N THR A 73 5.04 10.70 -3.24
CA THR A 73 4.30 10.17 -4.38
C THR A 73 4.02 8.69 -4.18
N CYS A 74 2.78 8.27 -4.44
CA CYS A 74 2.43 6.88 -4.62
C CYS A 74 1.86 6.68 -6.03
N VAL A 75 2.47 5.78 -6.78
CA VAL A 75 2.09 5.49 -8.16
C VAL A 75 1.67 4.03 -8.25
N LEU A 76 0.44 3.81 -8.70
CA LEU A 76 -0.03 2.50 -9.13
C LEU A 76 0.33 2.29 -10.59
N SER A 77 0.62 1.06 -10.97
CA SER A 77 0.84 0.67 -12.35
C SER A 77 0.35 -0.75 -12.60
N VAL A 78 -0.01 -1.06 -13.85
CA VAL A 78 -0.33 -2.42 -14.29
C VAL A 78 0.93 -2.98 -14.93
N LEU A 79 1.47 -4.08 -14.38
CA LEU A 79 2.68 -4.73 -14.86
C LEU A 79 2.39 -5.88 -15.82
N SER A 80 1.21 -6.51 -15.69
CA SER A 80 0.67 -7.51 -16.60
C SER A 80 -0.84 -7.39 -16.59
N GLU A 81 -1.48 -7.51 -17.75
CA GLU A 81 -2.94 -7.57 -17.90
C GLU A 81 -3.43 -9.02 -17.89
N ASP A 82 -2.67 -9.93 -18.52
CA ASP A 82 -2.92 -11.37 -18.51
C ASP A 82 -2.51 -11.96 -17.15
N GLY A 83 -3.51 -12.20 -16.30
CA GLY A 83 -3.29 -12.53 -14.89
C GLY A 83 -2.83 -11.29 -14.12
N PRO A 84 -3.73 -10.33 -13.85
CA PRO A 84 -3.35 -8.95 -13.63
C PRO A 84 -2.40 -8.81 -12.43
N VAL A 85 -1.27 -8.13 -12.65
CA VAL A 85 -0.26 -7.83 -11.63
C VAL A 85 -0.16 -6.33 -11.50
N LEU A 86 -0.29 -5.84 -10.27
CA LEU A 86 -0.15 -4.42 -9.96
C LEU A 86 1.22 -4.13 -9.38
N GLY A 87 1.81 -3.02 -9.82
CA GLY A 87 2.97 -2.39 -9.20
C GLY A 87 2.50 -1.20 -8.38
N VAL A 88 3.11 -1.02 -7.20
CA VAL A 88 2.93 0.14 -6.35
C VAL A 88 4.30 0.69 -6.02
N THR A 89 4.57 1.90 -6.43
CA THR A 89 5.80 2.61 -6.09
C THR A 89 5.47 3.71 -5.09
N VAL A 90 6.16 3.74 -3.96
CA VAL A 90 6.03 4.79 -2.96
C VAL A 90 7.39 5.46 -2.79
N SER A 91 7.41 6.77 -2.98
CA SER A 91 8.58 7.62 -2.76
C SER A 91 8.19 8.75 -1.81
N ALA A 92 8.77 8.78 -0.62
CA ALA A 92 8.44 9.77 0.41
C ALA A 92 9.70 10.38 1.01
N THR A 93 9.56 11.60 1.53
CA THR A 93 10.65 12.31 2.23
C THR A 93 10.38 12.45 3.73
N THR A 94 9.09 12.50 4.12
CA THR A 94 8.65 12.73 5.50
C THR A 94 7.51 11.76 5.85
N PRO A 95 7.42 11.28 7.11
CA PRO A 95 8.41 11.35 8.18
C PRO A 95 9.59 10.37 7.99
N LEU A 96 9.56 9.57 6.94
CA LEU A 96 10.60 8.61 6.60
C LEU A 96 10.98 8.80 5.13
N ALA A 97 12.25 9.08 4.87
CA ALA A 97 12.78 9.13 3.52
C ALA A 97 12.88 7.69 2.97
N LEU A 98 11.98 7.32 2.07
CA LEU A 98 11.91 5.97 1.51
C LEU A 98 11.54 5.96 0.03
N SER A 99 12.00 4.93 -0.68
CA SER A 99 11.63 4.63 -2.05
C SER A 99 11.47 3.12 -2.17
N ILE A 100 10.25 2.63 -2.28
CA ILE A 100 9.95 1.20 -2.31
C ILE A 100 9.00 0.85 -3.46
N GLY A 101 9.25 -0.31 -4.07
CA GLY A 101 8.32 -0.95 -4.99
C GLY A 101 7.66 -2.14 -4.31
N VAL A 102 6.36 -2.29 -4.46
CA VAL A 102 5.58 -3.45 -4.02
C VAL A 102 4.80 -3.99 -5.21
N VAL A 103 4.89 -5.28 -5.45
CA VAL A 103 4.14 -5.97 -6.51
C VAL A 103 3.13 -6.91 -5.89
N LEU A 104 1.91 -6.93 -6.43
CA LEU A 104 0.85 -7.82 -5.96
C LEU A 104 0.03 -8.40 -7.12
N PRO A 105 -0.45 -9.65 -7.00
CA PRO A 105 -1.48 -10.16 -7.88
C PRO A 105 -2.78 -9.37 -7.67
N ALA A 106 -3.34 -8.78 -8.72
CA ALA A 106 -4.58 -7.99 -8.66
C ALA A 106 -5.81 -8.87 -8.40
N ARG A 107 -5.69 -10.20 -8.56
CA ARG A 107 -6.80 -11.15 -8.36
C ARG A 107 -7.44 -11.02 -6.97
N SER A 108 -6.65 -10.74 -5.94
CA SER A 108 -7.15 -10.53 -4.56
C SER A 108 -7.94 -9.23 -4.39
N LEU A 109 -7.82 -8.29 -5.32
CA LEU A 109 -8.46 -6.98 -5.29
C LEU A 109 -9.47 -6.77 -6.43
N ARG A 110 -9.84 -7.85 -7.15
CA ARG A 110 -10.71 -7.77 -8.34
C ARG A 110 -12.01 -6.99 -8.09
N ALA A 111 -12.67 -7.24 -6.95
CA ALA A 111 -13.91 -6.56 -6.57
C ALA A 111 -13.73 -5.07 -6.24
N GLU A 112 -12.49 -4.63 -6.05
CA GLU A 112 -12.14 -3.31 -5.54
C GLU A 112 -11.33 -2.49 -6.57
N LEU A 113 -11.11 -3.03 -7.78
CA LEU A 113 -10.34 -2.39 -8.87
C LEU A 113 -10.92 -1.03 -9.27
N GLY A 114 -12.24 -0.87 -9.27
CA GLY A 114 -12.89 0.42 -9.56
C GLY A 114 -12.47 1.50 -8.56
N MET A 115 -12.43 1.19 -7.26
CA MET A 115 -11.98 2.15 -6.25
C MET A 115 -10.46 2.39 -6.27
N LEU A 116 -9.67 1.39 -6.69
CA LEU A 116 -8.24 1.58 -6.90
C LEU A 116 -7.96 2.54 -8.08
N ALA A 117 -8.87 2.64 -9.05
CA ALA A 117 -8.72 3.55 -10.18
C ALA A 117 -8.86 5.03 -9.78
N ASP A 118 -9.56 5.34 -8.69
CA ASP A 118 -9.88 6.72 -8.27
C ASP A 118 -8.79 7.40 -7.43
N GLY A 119 -7.65 6.74 -7.20
CA GLY A 119 -6.56 7.29 -6.37
C GLY A 119 -6.71 6.92 -4.89
N PRO A 120 -6.57 5.64 -4.53
CA PRO A 120 -6.75 5.14 -3.18
C PRO A 120 -5.70 5.67 -2.19
N THR A 121 -6.04 5.57 -0.90
CA THR A 121 -5.01 5.55 0.15
C THR A 121 -4.43 4.13 0.23
N ILE A 122 -3.16 3.99 -0.10
CA ILE A 122 -2.39 2.76 0.05
C ILE A 122 -1.81 2.70 1.46
N GLY A 123 -1.98 1.57 2.13
CA GLY A 123 -1.30 1.24 3.37
C GLY A 123 -0.23 0.19 3.13
N ILE A 124 0.91 0.29 3.79
CA ILE A 124 1.95 -0.75 3.79
C ILE A 124 2.15 -1.22 5.24
N THR A 125 2.04 -2.53 5.43
CA THR A 125 2.17 -3.17 6.74
C THR A 125 2.85 -4.53 6.63
N THR A 126 3.15 -5.11 7.78
CA THR A 126 3.78 -6.42 7.90
C THR A 126 2.75 -7.50 8.18
N LEU A 127 3.08 -8.76 7.87
CA LEU A 127 2.20 -9.90 8.17
C LEU A 127 1.81 -9.98 9.67
N SER A 128 2.79 -9.80 10.55
CA SER A 128 2.60 -9.81 12.01
C SER A 128 1.61 -8.72 12.48
N ARG A 129 1.65 -7.54 11.87
CA ARG A 129 0.71 -6.43 12.15
C ARG A 129 -0.65 -6.65 11.50
N ALA A 130 -0.67 -7.14 10.27
CA ALA A 130 -1.89 -7.49 9.55
C ALA A 130 -2.76 -8.47 10.33
N GLN A 131 -2.17 -9.46 10.98
CA GLN A 131 -2.89 -10.40 11.84
C GLN A 131 -3.64 -9.69 12.98
N ARG A 132 -3.07 -8.61 13.54
CA ARG A 132 -3.72 -7.80 14.59
C ARG A 132 -4.91 -7.00 14.04
N LEU A 133 -4.86 -6.59 12.77
CA LEU A 133 -5.95 -5.86 12.10
C LEU A 133 -7.16 -6.74 11.82
N ARG A 134 -6.96 -8.03 11.53
CA ARG A 134 -8.03 -8.97 11.16
C ARG A 134 -9.10 -9.18 12.23
N GLY A 135 -8.76 -8.99 13.51
CA GLY A 135 -9.72 -9.07 14.61
C GLY A 135 -10.69 -7.89 14.70
N GLY A 136 -10.48 -6.84 13.89
CA GLY A 136 -11.17 -5.57 14.02
C GLY A 136 -10.62 -4.80 15.22
N VAL A 137 -9.98 -3.67 14.94
CA VAL A 137 -9.44 -2.75 15.95
C VAL A 137 -10.08 -1.38 15.75
N ASP A 138 -9.95 -0.49 16.73
CA ASP A 138 -10.36 0.90 16.56
C ASP A 138 -9.49 1.59 15.49
N THR A 139 -10.01 2.67 14.90
CA THR A 139 -9.39 3.44 13.83
C THR A 139 -7.96 3.89 14.19
N LYS A 140 -7.73 4.34 15.42
CA LYS A 140 -6.42 4.83 15.86
C LYS A 140 -5.39 3.70 15.90
N THR A 141 -5.78 2.56 16.47
CA THR A 141 -4.94 1.36 16.49
C THR A 141 -4.66 0.86 15.08
N ALA A 142 -5.67 0.82 14.19
CA ALA A 142 -5.47 0.42 12.80
C ALA A 142 -4.42 1.27 12.09
N LEU A 143 -4.53 2.59 12.24
CA LEU A 143 -3.64 3.56 11.61
C LEU A 143 -2.22 3.58 12.21
N SER A 144 -2.02 3.14 13.46
CA SER A 144 -0.68 2.97 14.06
C SER A 144 0.06 1.71 13.61
N LEU A 145 -0.63 0.80 12.92
CA LEU A 145 -0.06 -0.47 12.45
C LEU A 145 0.34 -0.43 10.98
N ILE A 146 0.18 0.72 10.32
CA ILE A 146 0.28 0.86 8.86
C ILE A 146 0.91 2.21 8.54
N VAL A 147 1.79 2.22 7.54
CA VAL A 147 2.27 3.46 6.92
C VAL A 147 1.43 3.75 5.69
N LEU A 148 0.92 4.97 5.56
CA LEU A 148 -0.04 5.35 4.53
C LEU A 148 0.61 6.23 3.46
N ALA A 149 0.22 6.04 2.21
CA ALA A 149 0.56 6.93 1.09
C ALA A 149 -0.69 7.14 0.23
N ARG A 150 -0.93 8.37 -0.22
CA ARG A 150 -2.02 8.66 -1.17
C ARG A 150 -1.51 8.48 -2.59
N SER A 151 -2.25 7.74 -3.41
CA SER A 151 -1.89 7.57 -4.81
C SER A 151 -2.68 8.50 -5.72
N GLU A 152 -2.09 8.83 -6.87
CA GLU A 152 -2.83 9.49 -7.94
C GLU A 152 -3.85 8.53 -8.59
N PRO A 153 -4.94 9.04 -9.19
CA PRO A 153 -5.87 8.23 -9.96
C PRO A 153 -5.19 7.47 -11.10
N LEU A 154 -5.64 6.25 -11.35
CA LEU A 154 -5.15 5.38 -12.42
C LEU A 154 -6.32 4.84 -13.27
N PRO A 155 -6.79 5.62 -14.28
CA PRO A 155 -8.00 5.29 -15.03
C PRO A 155 -7.96 3.96 -15.80
N CYS A 156 -6.77 3.44 -16.13
CA CYS A 156 -6.66 2.15 -16.83
C CYS A 156 -7.11 0.96 -15.97
N LEU A 157 -7.16 1.09 -14.64
CA LEU A 157 -7.75 0.07 -13.77
C LEU A 157 -9.27 -0.03 -13.93
N THR A 158 -9.95 1.06 -14.32
CA THR A 158 -11.39 1.04 -14.61
C THR A 158 -11.70 0.10 -15.78
N SER A 159 -10.90 0.16 -16.85
CA SER A 159 -11.04 -0.72 -18.00
C SER A 159 -10.79 -2.20 -17.64
N LEU A 160 -9.86 -2.48 -16.72
CA LEU A 160 -9.63 -3.83 -16.21
C LEU A 160 -10.77 -4.33 -15.32
N ALA A 161 -11.41 -3.44 -14.55
CA ALA A 161 -12.58 -3.77 -13.75
C ALA A 161 -13.79 -4.14 -14.63
N GLU A 162 -13.94 -3.48 -15.78
CA GLU A 162 -15.03 -3.74 -16.73
C GLU A 162 -14.82 -5.01 -17.59
N ALA A 163 -13.55 -5.38 -17.85
CA ALA A 163 -13.19 -6.59 -18.61
C ALA A 163 -13.23 -7.90 -17.77
N SER A 164 -13.52 -7.77 -16.48
CA SER A 164 -13.48 -8.82 -15.45
C SER A 164 -14.86 -9.38 -15.13
#